data_AF-A0AAV7K9Z1-F1
#
_entry.id   AF-A0AAV7K9Z1-F1
#
_cell.length_a   1.000
_cell.length_b   1.000
_cell.length_c   1.000
_cell.angle_alpha   90.00
_cell.angle_beta   90.00
_cell.angle_gamma   90.00
#
_symmetry.space_group_name_H-M   'P 1'
#
loop_
_entity.id
_entity.type
_entity.pdbx_description
1 polymer ?
#
loop_
_entity_poly.entity_id
_entity_poly.type
_entity_poly.pdbx_seq_one_letter_code
_entity_poly.pdbx_strand_id
1 'polypeptide(L)'
;MLIAAINKPYQEKFNPLDFIVVYLYKHNPKHILKRAYIDKLCEIPFVQEKWMETPRKELPLSARLTKHEAATIIQSGWRGYITRKDETVQDFRVWQREVKEEKRAANVLITCLKGWVERKRNYETTQDVTNT
;
A
#
# COMPACT_ATOMS: atom_id res chain seq x y z
N MET A 1 22.64 -11.59 3.56
CA MET A 1 21.21 -11.34 3.26
C MET A 1 20.94 -10.12 2.36
N LEU A 2 21.87 -9.17 2.18
CA LEU A 2 21.67 -7.97 1.33
C LEU A 2 21.81 -8.20 -0.19
N ILE A 3 22.58 -9.20 -0.63
CA ILE A 3 22.84 -9.43 -2.07
C ILE A 3 21.63 -10.10 -2.77
N ALA A 4 20.79 -10.83 -2.03
CA ALA A 4 19.63 -11.53 -2.59
C ALA A 4 18.45 -10.60 -2.97
N ALA A 5 18.39 -9.40 -2.41
CA ALA A 5 17.34 -8.42 -2.74
C ALA A 5 17.59 -7.70 -4.08
N ILE A 6 18.85 -7.65 -4.53
CA ILE A 6 19.26 -7.03 -5.80
C ILE A 6 18.88 -7.94 -7.00
N ASN A 7 18.76 -9.26 -6.75
CA ASN A 7 18.51 -10.27 -7.77
C ASN A 7 17.15 -10.97 -7.58
N LYS A 8 16.06 -10.23 -7.33
CA LYS A 8 14.76 -10.75 -7.76
C LYS A 8 14.65 -10.43 -9.25
N PRO A 9 14.92 -11.36 -10.19
CA PRO A 9 14.49 -11.14 -11.55
C PRO A 9 12.99 -10.90 -11.44
N TYR A 10 12.55 -9.69 -11.78
CA TYR A 10 11.14 -9.43 -11.96
C TYR A 10 10.59 -10.58 -12.80
N GLN A 11 9.45 -11.15 -12.43
CA GLN A 11 8.72 -11.96 -13.40
C GLN A 11 8.31 -10.99 -14.51
N GLU A 12 9.18 -10.87 -15.52
CA GLU A 12 9.11 -9.90 -16.59
C GLU A 12 7.96 -10.29 -17.49
N LYS A 13 6.77 -9.83 -17.12
CA LYS A 13 5.75 -9.64 -18.13
C LYS A 13 6.30 -8.73 -19.20
N PHE A 14 6.06 -9.11 -20.44
CA PHE A 14 6.59 -8.43 -21.62
C PHE A 14 6.36 -6.91 -21.53
N ASN A 15 7.47 -6.17 -21.53
CA ASN A 15 7.45 -4.71 -21.61
C ASN A 15 7.92 -4.30 -23.01
N PRO A 16 7.05 -3.71 -23.85
CA PRO A 16 7.41 -3.31 -25.21
C PRO A 16 8.58 -2.32 -25.26
N LEU A 17 8.68 -1.42 -24.28
CA LEU A 17 9.76 -0.43 -24.23
C LEU A 17 11.10 -1.09 -23.95
N ASP A 18 11.14 -2.07 -23.04
CA ASP A 18 12.37 -2.80 -22.73
C ASP A 18 12.84 -3.59 -23.96
N PHE A 19 11.91 -4.23 -24.67
CA PHE A 19 12.18 -4.92 -25.92
C PHE A 19 12.78 -3.97 -26.98
N ILE A 20 12.16 -2.81 -27.21
CA ILE A 20 12.64 -1.84 -28.21
C ILE A 20 14.05 -1.36 -27.86
N VAL A 21 14.31 -1.04 -26.59
CA VAL A 21 15.62 -0.55 -26.17
C VAL A 21 16.70 -1.62 -26.36
N VAL A 22 16.46 -2.85 -25.93
CA VAL A 22 17.39 -3.97 -26.15
C VAL A 22 17.61 -4.20 -27.64
N TYR A 23 16.53 -4.22 -28.42
CA TYR A 23 16.59 -4.43 -29.87
C TYR A 23 17.46 -3.35 -30.56
N LEU A 24 17.19 -2.07 -30.29
CA LEU A 24 17.95 -0.96 -30.87
C LEU A 24 19.41 -0.94 -30.39
N TYR A 25 19.67 -1.31 -29.14
CA TYR A 25 21.02 -1.37 -28.59
C TYR A 25 21.86 -2.47 -29.26
N LYS A 26 21.27 -3.66 -29.43
CA LYS A 26 21.86 -4.83 -30.09
C LYS A 26 22.13 -4.58 -31.58
N HIS A 27 21.21 -3.93 -32.27
CA HIS A 27 21.28 -3.69 -33.71
C HIS A 27 21.95 -2.37 -34.09
N ASN A 28 22.69 -1.72 -33.18
CA ASN A 28 23.42 -0.50 -33.51
C ASN A 28 24.53 -0.79 -34.53
N PRO A 29 24.47 -0.26 -35.77
CA PRO A 29 25.43 -0.57 -36.84
C PRO A 29 26.90 -0.34 -36.48
N LYS A 30 27.18 0.60 -35.58
CA LYS A 30 28.54 0.93 -35.14
C LYS A 30 29.14 -0.09 -34.17
N HIS A 31 28.32 -0.96 -33.56
CA HIS A 31 28.73 -1.83 -32.46
C HIS A 31 28.10 -3.24 -32.49
N ILE A 32 27.56 -3.69 -33.64
CA ILE A 32 26.81 -4.95 -33.80
C ILE A 32 27.50 -6.15 -33.12
N LEU A 33 28.77 -6.42 -33.46
CA LEU A 33 29.49 -7.60 -32.96
C LEU A 33 29.71 -7.57 -31.43
N LYS A 34 29.85 -6.38 -30.84
CA LYS A 34 30.10 -6.21 -29.40
C LYS A 34 28.83 -6.30 -28.54
N ARG A 35 27.65 -6.31 -29.16
CA ARG A 35 26.36 -6.21 -28.47
C ARG A 35 25.38 -7.35 -28.82
N ALA A 36 25.77 -8.24 -29.73
CA ALA A 36 24.94 -9.34 -30.19
C ALA A 36 24.46 -10.29 -29.06
N TYR A 37 25.23 -10.42 -27.98
CA TYR A 37 24.93 -11.31 -26.85
C TYR A 37 24.00 -10.71 -25.79
N ILE A 38 23.58 -9.44 -25.94
CA ILE A 38 22.76 -8.75 -24.94
C ILE A 38 21.29 -8.98 -25.27
N ASP A 39 20.59 -9.69 -24.39
CA ASP A 39 19.19 -10.09 -24.58
C ASP A 39 18.26 -9.46 -23.53
N LYS A 40 18.80 -8.94 -22.44
CA LYS A 40 18.01 -8.26 -21.38
C LYS A 40 18.43 -6.82 -21.20
N LEU A 41 17.48 -6.01 -20.74
CA LEU A 41 17.74 -4.59 -20.50
C LEU A 41 18.74 -4.36 -19.37
N CYS A 42 18.73 -5.22 -18.34
CA CYS A 42 19.64 -5.14 -17.20
C CYS A 42 21.11 -5.45 -17.54
N GLU A 43 21.38 -6.04 -18.71
CA GLU A 43 22.73 -6.35 -19.19
C GLU A 43 23.37 -5.16 -19.92
N ILE A 44 22.60 -4.10 -20.21
CA ILE A 44 23.11 -2.90 -20.87
C ILE A 44 23.91 -2.06 -19.84
N PRO A 45 25.18 -1.70 -20.11
CA PRO A 45 26.05 -1.06 -19.12
C PRO A 45 25.48 0.22 -18.49
N PHE A 46 24.99 1.15 -19.31
CA PHE A 46 24.43 2.42 -18.81
C PHE A 46 23.12 2.21 -18.03
N VAL A 47 22.38 1.14 -18.32
CA VAL A 47 21.16 0.80 -17.56
C VAL A 47 21.53 0.26 -16.20
N GLN A 48 22.52 -0.63 -16.15
CA GLN A 48 23.01 -1.22 -14.91
C GLN A 48 23.54 -0.16 -13.95
N GLU A 49 24.37 0.76 -14.46
CA GLU A 49 24.85 1.93 -13.72
C GLU A 49 23.67 2.76 -13.18
N LYS A 50 22.68 3.05 -14.04
CA LYS A 50 21.52 3.84 -13.61
C LYS A 50 20.65 3.16 -12.58
N TRP A 51 20.51 1.84 -12.63
CA TRP A 51 19.73 1.06 -11.67
C TRP A 51 20.42 0.91 -10.32
N MET A 52 21.76 1.04 -10.27
CA MET A 52 22.49 1.13 -9.00
C MET A 52 22.17 2.42 -8.26
N GLU A 53 22.08 3.55 -8.98
CA GLU A 53 21.68 4.84 -8.38
C GLU A 53 20.18 4.88 -8.07
N THR A 54 19.37 4.42 -9.02
CA THR A 54 17.91 4.55 -9.01
C THR A 54 17.28 3.22 -9.42
N PRO A 55 17.00 2.33 -8.45
CA PRO A 55 16.35 1.06 -8.73
C PRO A 55 15.05 1.25 -9.49
N ARG A 56 14.83 0.40 -10.50
CA ARG A 56 13.61 0.41 -11.31
C ARG A 56 12.39 0.15 -10.41
N LYS A 57 11.36 1.00 -10.57
CA LYS A 57 10.07 0.86 -9.87
C LYS A 57 9.33 -0.39 -10.34
N GLU A 58 8.48 -0.91 -9.47
CA GLU A 58 7.55 -1.99 -9.82
C GLU A 58 6.63 -1.59 -10.97
N LEU A 59 6.40 -2.55 -11.86
CA LEU A 59 5.35 -2.43 -12.88
C LEU A 59 4.01 -2.09 -12.21
N PRO A 60 3.15 -1.31 -12.88
CA PRO A 60 1.83 -1.03 -12.37
C PRO A 60 1.07 -2.34 -12.10
N LEU A 61 0.18 -2.33 -11.11
CA LEU A 61 -0.57 -3.53 -10.71
C LEU A 61 -1.31 -4.16 -11.90
N SER A 62 -1.90 -3.32 -12.76
CA SER A 62 -2.58 -3.76 -14.00
C SER A 62 -1.69 -4.60 -14.91
N ALA A 63 -0.41 -4.24 -15.05
CA ALA A 63 0.54 -5.01 -15.83
C ALA A 63 0.89 -6.33 -15.12
N ARG A 64 0.99 -6.34 -13.78
CA ARG A 64 1.40 -7.52 -12.99
C ARG A 64 0.33 -8.58 -12.78
N LEU A 65 -0.95 -8.25 -12.88
CA LEU A 65 -2.05 -9.20 -12.66
C LEU A 65 -2.25 -10.18 -13.81
N THR A 66 -2.35 -11.47 -13.50
CA THR A 66 -2.87 -12.46 -14.46
C THR A 66 -4.34 -12.17 -14.77
N LYS A 67 -4.85 -12.71 -15.89
CA LYS A 67 -6.28 -12.55 -16.24
C LYS A 67 -7.20 -13.02 -15.11
N HIS A 68 -6.84 -14.12 -14.44
CA HIS A 68 -7.63 -14.68 -13.35
C HIS A 68 -7.61 -13.78 -12.11
N GLU A 69 -6.44 -13.30 -11.68
CA GLU A 69 -6.35 -12.39 -10.53
C GLU A 69 -7.09 -11.08 -10.79
N ALA A 70 -6.93 -10.51 -11.99
CA ALA A 70 -7.66 -9.30 -12.40
C ALA A 70 -9.17 -9.53 -12.37
N ALA A 71 -9.65 -10.66 -12.91
CA ALA A 71 -11.06 -11.02 -12.87
C ALA A 71 -11.57 -11.15 -11.43
N THR A 72 -10.81 -11.80 -10.54
CA THR A 72 -11.18 -11.94 -9.12
C THR A 72 -11.29 -10.59 -8.42
N ILE A 73 -10.37 -9.66 -8.68
CA ILE A 73 -10.41 -8.30 -8.10
C ILE A 73 -11.64 -7.55 -8.60
N ILE A 74 -11.91 -7.58 -9.91
CA ILE A 74 -13.07 -6.90 -10.49
C ILE A 74 -14.38 -7.50 -9.97
N GLN A 75 -14.50 -8.82 -9.97
CA GLN A 75 -15.69 -9.53 -9.52
C GLN A 75 -15.96 -9.30 -8.02
N SER A 76 -14.92 -9.33 -7.18
CA SER A 76 -15.09 -9.05 -5.75
C SER A 76 -15.49 -7.59 -5.49
N GLY A 77 -14.91 -6.65 -6.23
CA GLY A 77 -15.32 -5.25 -6.21
C GLY A 77 -16.78 -5.06 -6.61
N TRP A 78 -17.22 -5.72 -7.68
CA TRP A 78 -18.60 -5.68 -8.18
C TRP A 78 -19.60 -6.29 -7.18
N ARG A 79 -19.30 -7.47 -6.65
CA ARG A 79 -20.14 -8.10 -5.60
C ARG A 79 -20.29 -7.18 -4.40
N GLY A 80 -19.19 -6.58 -3.94
CA GLY A 80 -19.23 -5.61 -2.85
C GLY A 80 -20.01 -4.34 -3.19
N TYR A 81 -19.94 -3.85 -4.43
CA TYR A 81 -20.73 -2.71 -4.88
C TYR A 81 -22.22 -3.02 -4.85
N ILE A 82 -22.64 -4.17 -5.41
CA ILE A 82 -24.05 -4.60 -5.38
C ILE A 82 -24.55 -4.66 -3.94
N THR A 83 -23.82 -5.33 -3.04
CA THR A 83 -24.22 -5.43 -1.63
C THR A 83 -24.34 -4.07 -0.96
N ARG A 84 -23.45 -3.12 -1.25
CA ARG A 84 -23.53 -1.76 -0.67
C ARG A 84 -24.60 -0.88 -1.32
N LYS A 85 -25.07 -1.24 -2.51
CA LYS A 85 -26.15 -0.54 -3.20
C LYS A 85 -27.51 -0.92 -2.61
N ASP A 86 -27.65 -2.11 -2.06
CA ASP A 86 -28.87 -2.57 -1.39
C ASP A 86 -29.29 -1.59 -0.27
N GLU A 87 -30.55 -1.13 -0.32
CA GLU A 87 -31.09 -0.11 0.58
C GLU A 87 -31.07 -0.58 2.04
N THR A 88 -31.41 -1.84 2.29
CA THR A 88 -31.42 -2.41 3.66
C THR A 88 -30.03 -2.40 4.27
N VAL A 89 -29.00 -2.66 3.44
CA VAL A 89 -27.60 -2.59 3.85
C VAL A 89 -27.16 -1.15 4.07
N GLN A 90 -27.64 -0.20 3.27
CA GLN A 90 -27.34 1.22 3.47
C GLN A 90 -27.91 1.72 4.79
N ASP A 91 -29.18 1.45 5.08
CA ASP A 91 -29.85 1.83 6.31
C ASP A 91 -29.16 1.23 7.53
N PHE A 92 -28.82 -0.07 7.45
CA PHE A 92 -28.07 -0.73 8.51
C PHE A 92 -26.70 -0.08 8.76
N ARG A 93 -25.99 0.36 7.70
CA ARG A 93 -24.70 1.06 7.84
C ARG A 93 -24.84 2.45 8.45
N VAL A 94 -25.96 3.14 8.21
CA VAL A 94 -26.28 4.41 8.86
C VAL A 94 -26.51 4.16 10.35
N TRP A 95 -27.38 3.22 10.69
CA TRP A 95 -27.65 2.83 12.07
C TRP A 95 -26.38 2.41 12.82
N GLN A 96 -25.52 1.58 12.20
CA GLN A 96 -24.24 1.18 12.79
C GLN A 96 -23.32 2.37 13.07
N ARG A 97 -23.37 3.42 12.25
CA ARG A 97 -22.60 4.65 12.44
C ARG A 97 -23.12 5.42 13.64
N GLU A 98 -24.43 5.61 13.73
CA GLU A 98 -25.10 6.31 14.83
C GLU A 98 -24.79 5.64 16.18
N VAL A 99 -24.96 4.32 16.27
CA VAL A 99 -24.62 3.55 17.48
C VAL A 99 -23.15 3.70 17.86
N LYS A 100 -22.24 3.78 16.88
CA LYS A 100 -20.81 4.00 17.14
C LYS A 100 -20.53 5.40 17.68
N GLU A 101 -21.26 6.40 17.20
CA GLU A 101 -21.15 7.79 17.66
C GLU A 101 -21.70 7.96 19.08
N GLU A 102 -22.86 7.36 19.38
CA GLU A 102 -23.41 7.34 20.73
C GLU A 102 -22.44 6.69 21.72
N LYS A 103 -21.88 5.53 21.38
CA LYS A 103 -20.87 4.84 22.21
C LYS A 103 -19.63 5.71 22.41
N ARG A 104 -19.18 6.43 21.38
CA ARG A 104 -18.05 7.37 21.50
C ARG A 104 -18.38 8.51 22.45
N ALA A 105 -19.55 9.12 22.34
CA ALA A 105 -19.99 10.18 23.24
C ALA A 105 -20.08 9.71 24.69
N ALA A 106 -20.69 8.54 24.93
CA ALA A 106 -20.76 7.92 26.24
C ALA A 106 -19.37 7.67 26.84
N ASN A 107 -18.44 7.14 26.04
CA ASN A 107 -17.06 6.90 26.49
C ASN A 107 -16.33 8.19 26.86
N VAL A 108 -16.55 9.28 26.12
CA VAL A 108 -16.00 10.59 26.46
C VAL A 108 -16.55 11.05 27.80
N LEU A 109 -17.87 11.01 28.00
CA LEU A 109 -18.51 11.40 29.25
C LEU A 109 -18.00 10.57 30.45
N ILE A 110 -17.92 9.25 30.29
CA ILE A 110 -17.39 8.35 31.32
C ILE A 110 -15.94 8.72 31.67
N THR A 111 -15.12 9.00 30.66
CA THR A 111 -13.71 9.38 30.86
C THR A 111 -13.59 10.72 31.58
N CYS A 112 -14.37 11.73 31.18
CA CYS A 112 -14.40 13.03 31.83
C CYS A 112 -14.85 12.91 33.30
N LEU A 113 -15.89 12.13 33.56
CA LEU A 113 -16.41 11.90 34.91
C LEU A 113 -15.36 11.23 35.79
N LYS A 114 -14.74 10.15 35.32
CA LYS A 114 -13.63 9.47 36.03
C LYS A 114 -12.51 10.44 36.38
N GLY A 115 -12.11 11.28 35.42
CA GLY A 115 -11.09 12.30 35.64
C GLY A 115 -11.50 13.36 36.65
N TRP A 116 -12.78 13.78 36.67
CA TRP A 116 -13.28 14.73 37.66
C TRP A 116 -13.30 14.15 39.08
N VAL A 117 -13.79 12.91 39.24
CA VAL A 117 -13.83 12.21 40.54
C VAL A 117 -12.43 12.10 41.12
N GLU A 118 -11.45 11.69 40.30
CA GLU A 118 -10.06 11.57 40.73
C GLU A 118 -9.46 12.91 41.19
N ARG A 119 -9.70 13.99 40.43
CA ARG A 119 -9.26 15.33 40.83
C ARG A 119 -9.88 15.75 42.15
N LYS A 120 -11.20 15.56 42.33
CA LYS A 120 -11.90 15.92 43.57
C LYS A 120 -11.29 15.20 44.79
N ARG A 121 -11.04 13.88 44.67
CA ARG A 121 -10.40 13.09 45.72
C ARG A 121 -9.01 13.62 46.09
N ASN A 122 -8.22 14.01 45.09
CA ASN A 122 -6.88 14.55 45.30
C ASN A 122 -6.90 15.94 45.97
N TYR A 123 -7.87 16.79 45.63
CA TYR A 123 -8.08 18.07 46.32
C TYR A 123 -8.41 17.87 47.80
N GLU A 124 -9.36 16.98 48.10
CA GLU A 124 -9.77 16.66 49.48
C GLU A 124 -8.58 16.11 50.29
N THR A 125 -7.84 15.15 49.72
CA THR A 125 -6.65 14.58 50.36
C THR A 125 -5.56 15.63 50.62
N THR A 126 -5.36 16.57 49.68
CA THR A 126 -4.36 17.63 49.83
C THR A 126 -4.75 18.61 50.95
N GLN A 127 -6.03 18.95 51.07
CA GLN A 127 -6.53 19.83 52.14
C GLN A 127 -6.34 19.19 53.53
N ASP A 128 -6.60 17.89 53.66
CA ASP A 128 -6.39 17.15 54.91
C ASP A 128 -4.91 17.14 55.33
N VAL A 129 -4.00 16.96 54.37
CA VAL A 129 -2.54 17.01 54.62
C VAL A 129 -2.07 18.41 55.02
N THR A 130 -2.62 19.48 54.43
CA THR A 130 -2.22 20.86 54.76
C THR A 130 -2.76 21.37 56.10
N ASN A 131 -3.82 20.74 56.63
CA ASN A 131 -4.46 21.12 57.89
C ASN A 131 -3.93 20.31 59.11
N THR A 132 -2.95 19.44 58.91
CA THR A 132 -2.25 18.66 59.95
C THR A 132 -0.86 19.23 60.18
#